data_AF-A0A2H6E9G9-F1
#
_entry.id   AF-A0A2H6E9G9-F1
#
_cell.length_a   1.000
_cell.length_b   1.000
_cell.length_c   1.000
_cell.angle_alpha   90.00
_cell.angle_beta   90.00
_cell.angle_gamma   90.00
#
_symmetry.space_group_name_H-M   'P 1'
#
loop_
_entity.id
_entity.type
_entity.pdbx_description
1 polymer ?
#
loop_
_entity_poly.entity_id
_entity_poly.type
_entity_poly.pdbx_seq_one_letter_code
_entity_poly.pdbx_strand_id
1 'polypeptide(L)'
;MITAKLLWTEYPYDAGFCITDDTDTATLEQTKAVYDFLLDRNFVTTKTVWPFKPSEPCGIPATPESTLRGITLQNPEYFTYCKMLSNKGFEICLHSASAGNNKRESMIKAFDILKEHFGSSDTFICHAKNAENIYWENKVTRLFPFNFLIKYQSKHKCFGEMENSEYFWGDICKEKVNWIRLFRTRDTNTLKRNPSMPYHDNQKPFVNYWFSATKRRIFDCATSQALDRLKGENGLTVLYQYLHRYADPTSFKLNSGFVQAVENLSSDPKIHVSTVSKHMHRLIKIRGIVVLYRDTDYWILNTNTCNIYNLQCHLSTSTDLHIVGNSINQKGSYLVIPEIEGKSCIHFQCDKMMSFKKCKTKKVGRSNSITIKTNTGEIKISVEKLLRNTKSILKFDIERKDGHCKHTASLPILEEYRLLTNQMLIIVREILFKGRSINSNKYLDTSKPILLENHNNW
;
A
#
# COMPACT_ATOMS: atom_id res chain seq x y z
N MET A 1 4.82 -35.10 6.95
CA MET A 1 3.97 -34.05 6.33
C MET A 1 4.77 -32.75 6.32
N ILE A 2 4.91 -32.11 5.17
CA ILE A 2 5.72 -30.89 5.00
C ILE A 2 4.81 -29.67 5.05
N THR A 3 5.25 -28.57 5.67
CA THR A 3 4.49 -27.32 5.62
C THR A 3 5.02 -26.46 4.48
N ALA A 4 4.12 -26.01 3.60
CA ALA A 4 4.42 -25.06 2.53
C ALA A 4 3.70 -23.73 2.83
N LYS A 5 4.45 -22.67 3.16
CA LYS A 5 3.90 -21.34 3.45
C LYS A 5 3.92 -20.51 2.17
N LEU A 6 2.75 -20.17 1.63
CA LEU A 6 2.66 -19.24 0.51
C LEU A 6 3.19 -17.87 0.94
N LEU A 7 4.12 -17.32 0.16
CA LEU A 7 4.62 -15.96 0.37
C LEU A 7 3.91 -15.00 -0.59
N TRP A 8 3.67 -13.77 -0.13
CA TRP A 8 3.06 -12.76 -1.00
C TRP A 8 4.07 -12.15 -1.97
N THR A 9 5.36 -12.17 -1.63
CA THR A 9 6.47 -11.64 -2.43
C THR A 9 6.75 -12.51 -3.66
N GLU A 10 7.41 -11.92 -4.65
CA GLU A 10 7.97 -12.65 -5.80
C GLU A 10 9.30 -13.29 -5.42
N TYR A 11 9.59 -14.49 -5.93
CA TYR A 11 10.91 -15.09 -5.75
C TYR A 11 11.97 -14.16 -6.40
N PRO A 12 13.13 -13.89 -5.75
CA PRO A 12 13.66 -14.55 -4.56
C PRO A 12 13.38 -13.84 -3.23
N TYR A 13 12.50 -12.85 -3.20
CA TYR A 13 12.34 -11.95 -2.06
C TYR A 13 11.54 -12.56 -0.92
N ASP A 14 11.96 -12.31 0.31
CA ASP A 14 11.32 -12.81 1.52
C ASP A 14 10.45 -11.74 2.19
N ALA A 15 10.67 -10.46 1.87
CA ALA A 15 9.89 -9.32 2.35
C ALA A 15 9.88 -8.16 1.34
N GLY A 16 9.05 -7.15 1.60
CA GLY A 16 8.96 -5.95 0.77
C GLY A 16 9.14 -4.65 1.54
N PHE A 17 9.58 -3.61 0.84
CA PHE A 17 9.78 -2.26 1.36
C PHE A 17 9.38 -1.21 0.32
N CYS A 18 8.55 -0.25 0.69
CA CYS A 18 8.24 0.88 -0.18
C CYS A 18 8.16 2.18 0.62
N ILE A 19 8.47 3.29 -0.04
CA ILE A 19 8.36 4.63 0.52
C ILE A 19 7.27 5.39 -0.22
N THR A 20 6.41 6.05 0.55
CA THR A 20 5.52 7.12 0.11
C THR A 20 6.12 8.45 0.55
N ASP A 21 6.55 9.25 -0.42
CA ASP A 21 7.05 10.61 -0.19
C ASP A 21 5.91 11.61 -0.05
N ASP A 22 6.05 12.51 0.90
CA ASP A 22 5.20 13.66 1.15
C ASP A 22 5.89 14.92 0.61
N THR A 23 5.20 15.57 -0.34
CA THR A 23 5.72 16.73 -1.07
C THR A 23 5.66 18.04 -0.27
N ASP A 24 5.11 18.06 0.94
CA ASP A 24 5.01 19.29 1.72
C ASP A 24 6.37 19.93 1.89
N THR A 25 6.44 21.26 1.72
CA THR A 25 7.64 22.08 1.94
C THR A 25 8.87 21.72 1.08
N ALA A 26 8.76 20.76 0.15
CA ALA A 26 9.87 20.35 -0.69
C ALA A 26 10.30 21.46 -1.66
N THR A 27 11.61 21.59 -1.89
CA THR A 27 12.19 22.39 -2.98
C THR A 27 12.70 21.48 -4.10
N LEU A 28 13.00 22.05 -5.27
CA LEU A 28 13.57 21.30 -6.39
C LEU A 28 14.92 20.70 -6.00
N GLU A 29 15.79 21.49 -5.40
CA GLU A 29 17.19 21.17 -5.12
C GLU A 29 17.30 20.04 -4.09
N GLN A 30 16.55 20.14 -2.98
CA GLN A 30 16.50 19.07 -1.98
C GLN A 30 15.88 17.80 -2.56
N THR A 31 14.85 17.93 -3.40
CA THR A 31 14.25 16.78 -4.07
C THR A 31 15.27 16.10 -4.99
N LYS A 32 15.98 16.87 -5.83
CA LYS A 32 17.02 16.34 -6.73
C LYS A 32 18.12 15.63 -5.96
N ALA A 33 18.66 16.25 -4.91
CA ALA A 33 19.70 15.65 -4.09
C ALA A 33 19.32 14.26 -3.56
N VAL A 34 18.08 14.09 -3.10
CA VAL A 34 17.60 12.80 -2.59
C VAL A 34 17.29 11.82 -3.72
N TYR A 35 16.55 12.25 -4.73
CA TYR A 35 16.06 11.35 -5.77
C TYR A 35 17.15 10.94 -6.77
N ASP A 36 18.15 11.77 -7.02
CA ASP A 36 19.32 11.39 -7.84
C ASP A 36 20.10 10.27 -7.13
N PHE A 37 20.33 10.40 -5.82
CA PHE A 37 20.98 9.36 -5.01
C PHE A 37 20.18 8.04 -4.97
N LEU A 38 18.85 8.12 -4.88
CA LEU A 38 17.96 6.95 -4.96
C LEU A 38 18.01 6.30 -6.36
N LEU A 39 17.99 7.11 -7.41
CA LEU A 39 18.04 6.67 -8.80
C LEU A 39 19.33 5.91 -9.10
N ASP A 40 20.48 6.40 -8.63
CA ASP A 40 21.80 5.75 -8.78
C ASP A 40 21.85 4.33 -8.20
N ARG A 41 20.94 4.02 -7.27
CA ARG A 41 20.84 2.72 -6.58
C ARG A 41 19.65 1.88 -7.03
N ASN A 42 18.96 2.30 -8.11
CA ASN A 42 17.70 1.71 -8.56
C ASN A 42 16.64 1.61 -7.44
N PHE A 43 16.68 2.53 -6.47
CA PHE A 43 15.75 2.56 -5.35
C PHE A 43 14.51 3.36 -5.74
N VAL A 44 13.53 2.69 -6.34
CA VAL A 44 12.29 3.34 -6.77
C VAL A 44 11.31 3.54 -5.61
N THR A 45 10.62 4.68 -5.62
CA THR A 45 9.64 5.07 -4.59
C THR A 45 8.36 5.61 -5.20
N THR A 46 7.35 5.85 -4.36
CA THR A 46 6.13 6.58 -4.74
C THR A 46 6.29 8.04 -4.33
N LYS A 47 6.46 8.92 -5.31
CA LYS A 47 6.57 10.37 -5.15
C LYS A 47 5.19 11.02 -5.25
N THR A 48 4.80 11.77 -4.22
CA THR A 48 3.63 12.63 -4.35
C THR A 48 4.00 13.98 -4.98
N VAL A 49 3.05 14.62 -5.66
CA VAL A 49 3.21 15.94 -6.29
C VAL A 49 1.95 16.78 -6.14
N TRP A 50 2.11 18.10 -6.24
CA TRP A 50 1.03 19.04 -6.44
C TRP A 50 1.04 19.58 -7.86
N PRO A 51 -0.03 19.37 -8.64
CA PRO A 51 -0.17 19.96 -9.96
C PRO A 51 -0.21 21.49 -9.95
N PHE A 52 -0.87 22.08 -8.96
CA PHE A 52 -1.14 23.53 -8.91
C PHE A 52 -0.66 24.19 -7.63
N LYS A 53 -0.38 25.49 -7.71
CA LYS A 53 -0.34 26.37 -6.53
C LYS A 53 -1.73 26.43 -5.88
N PRO A 54 -1.79 26.56 -4.54
CA PRO A 54 -3.06 26.68 -3.84
C PRO A 54 -3.80 27.96 -4.22
N SER A 55 -5.09 27.82 -4.55
CA SER A 55 -6.00 28.94 -4.79
C SER A 55 -6.89 29.24 -3.57
N GLU A 56 -6.98 28.30 -2.64
CA GLU A 56 -7.72 28.41 -1.38
C GLU A 56 -6.81 28.09 -0.19
N PRO A 57 -7.16 28.55 1.03
CA PRO A 57 -6.47 28.11 2.23
C PRO A 57 -6.61 26.59 2.44
N CYS A 58 -5.74 26.01 3.26
CA CYS A 58 -5.86 24.63 3.69
C CYS A 58 -6.85 24.54 4.85
N GLY A 59 -7.79 23.60 4.79
CA GLY A 59 -8.71 23.26 5.86
C GLY A 59 -9.89 24.19 6.06
N ILE A 60 -10.88 23.67 6.80
CA ILE A 60 -12.11 24.38 7.18
C ILE A 60 -12.36 24.13 8.68
N PRO A 61 -12.03 25.07 9.59
CA PRO A 61 -11.54 26.43 9.32
C PRO A 61 -10.12 26.45 8.74
N ALA A 62 -9.77 27.57 8.09
CA ALA A 62 -8.48 27.77 7.43
C ALA A 62 -7.31 27.63 8.42
N THR A 63 -6.25 26.95 7.97
CA THR A 63 -4.97 26.86 8.67
C THR A 63 -4.02 27.97 8.21
N PRO A 64 -2.93 28.24 8.96
CA PRO A 64 -1.97 29.27 8.58
C PRO A 64 -1.33 29.03 7.21
N GLU A 65 -0.95 30.10 6.50
CA GLU A 65 -0.32 30.02 5.17
C GLU A 65 0.96 29.19 5.13
N SER A 66 1.65 29.02 6.27
CA SER A 66 2.82 28.14 6.36
C SER A 66 2.55 26.68 5.95
N THR A 67 1.27 26.30 5.87
CA THR A 67 0.77 24.99 5.40
C THR A 67 0.64 24.88 3.88
N LEU A 68 0.75 25.99 3.15
CA LEU A 68 0.55 26.09 1.70
C LEU A 68 1.86 26.02 0.90
N ARG A 69 2.92 25.42 1.47
CA ARG A 69 4.29 25.51 0.96
C ARG A 69 4.77 24.23 0.29
N GLY A 70 5.54 24.39 -0.79
CA GLY A 70 6.34 23.37 -1.47
C GLY A 70 6.18 23.47 -2.98
N ILE A 71 7.08 22.81 -3.70
CA ILE A 71 7.17 22.93 -5.15
C ILE A 71 6.00 22.23 -5.87
N THR A 72 5.55 22.81 -6.98
CA THR A 72 4.42 22.32 -7.78
C THR A 72 4.86 22.03 -9.21
N LEU A 73 4.08 21.24 -9.93
CA LEU A 73 4.31 20.93 -11.34
C LEU A 73 4.18 22.15 -12.27
N GLN A 74 3.71 23.30 -11.77
CA GLN A 74 3.77 24.56 -12.53
C GLN A 74 5.21 25.08 -12.70
N ASN A 75 6.17 24.60 -11.91
CA ASN A 75 7.58 24.84 -12.17
C ASN A 75 8.06 23.91 -13.31
N PRO A 76 8.50 24.44 -14.46
CA PRO A 76 8.85 23.61 -15.63
C PRO A 76 10.03 22.66 -15.38
N GLU A 77 11.01 23.07 -14.58
CA GLU A 77 12.16 22.24 -14.24
C GLU A 77 11.75 21.06 -13.35
N TYR A 78 10.92 21.31 -12.34
CA TYR A 78 10.39 20.26 -11.47
C TYR A 78 9.47 19.30 -12.22
N PHE A 79 8.63 19.81 -13.12
CA PHE A 79 7.81 18.98 -13.99
C PHE A 79 8.66 18.04 -14.84
N THR A 80 9.68 18.59 -15.51
CA THR A 80 10.63 17.82 -16.32
C THR A 80 11.35 16.76 -15.50
N TYR A 81 11.77 17.14 -14.28
CA TYR A 81 12.44 16.21 -13.36
C TYR A 81 11.50 15.08 -12.90
N CYS A 82 10.26 15.37 -12.52
CA CYS A 82 9.27 14.35 -12.17
C CYS A 82 8.98 13.42 -13.36
N LYS A 83 8.97 13.96 -14.59
CA LYS A 83 8.74 13.15 -15.80
C LYS A 83 9.90 12.19 -16.05
N MET A 84 11.13 12.66 -15.84
CA MET A 84 12.32 11.80 -15.85
C MET A 84 12.20 10.69 -14.79
N LEU A 85 11.83 11.01 -13.55
CA LEU A 85 11.65 10.00 -12.49
C LEU A 85 10.58 8.96 -12.88
N SER A 86 9.44 9.39 -13.42
CA SER A 86 8.38 8.51 -13.90
C SER A 86 8.90 7.53 -14.96
N ASN A 87 9.67 8.03 -15.94
CA ASN A 87 10.28 7.20 -16.99
C ASN A 87 11.32 6.20 -16.45
N LYS A 88 11.89 6.47 -15.26
CA LYS A 88 12.80 5.56 -14.54
C LYS A 88 12.08 4.60 -13.60
N GLY A 89 10.74 4.59 -13.60
CA GLY A 89 9.92 3.63 -12.87
C GLY A 89 9.53 4.05 -11.45
N PHE A 90 9.78 5.30 -11.07
CA PHE A 90 9.15 5.89 -9.89
C PHE A 90 7.66 6.07 -10.14
N GLU A 91 6.83 5.87 -9.11
CA GLU A 91 5.41 6.19 -9.20
C GLU A 91 5.21 7.67 -8.87
N ILE A 92 4.63 8.44 -9.79
CA ILE A 92 4.20 9.82 -9.52
C ILE A 92 2.70 9.79 -9.19
N CYS A 93 2.31 10.33 -8.04
CA CYS A 93 0.93 10.33 -7.57
C CYS A 93 0.53 11.67 -6.96
N LEU A 94 -0.77 11.92 -6.77
CA LEU A 94 -1.24 13.20 -6.23
C LEU A 94 -1.18 13.24 -4.69
N HIS A 95 -0.75 14.40 -4.17
CA HIS A 95 -1.01 14.82 -2.79
C HIS A 95 -2.20 15.80 -2.72
N SER A 96 -3.28 15.49 -3.44
CA SER A 96 -4.33 16.45 -3.87
C SER A 96 -3.89 17.37 -5.01
N ALA A 97 -4.79 18.22 -5.52
CA ALA A 97 -4.49 19.12 -6.64
C ALA A 97 -3.54 20.27 -6.25
N SER A 98 -3.55 20.66 -4.96
CA SER A 98 -2.63 21.63 -4.35
C SER A 98 -2.56 21.42 -2.83
N ALA A 99 -1.68 22.16 -2.15
CA ALA A 99 -1.59 22.20 -0.68
C ALA A 99 -2.81 22.85 0.02
N GLY A 100 -3.66 23.55 -0.73
CA GLY A 100 -4.89 24.19 -0.23
C GLY A 100 -6.11 23.31 -0.42
N ASN A 101 -7.29 23.78 -0.03
CA ASN A 101 -8.55 23.13 -0.37
C ASN A 101 -8.73 23.11 -1.90
N ASN A 102 -9.22 22.00 -2.44
CA ASN A 102 -9.33 21.80 -3.88
C ASN A 102 -10.76 21.46 -4.28
N LYS A 103 -11.39 22.36 -5.05
CA LYS A 103 -12.70 22.09 -5.66
C LYS A 103 -12.61 20.92 -6.62
N ARG A 104 -13.77 20.30 -6.89
CA ARG A 104 -13.92 19.17 -7.81
C ARG A 104 -13.22 19.37 -9.15
N GLU A 105 -13.41 20.52 -9.79
CA GLU A 105 -12.82 20.81 -11.10
C GLU A 105 -11.29 20.77 -11.09
N SER A 106 -10.67 21.29 -10.02
CA SER A 106 -9.22 21.24 -9.83
C SER A 106 -8.73 19.80 -9.65
N MET A 107 -9.50 18.96 -8.96
CA MET A 107 -9.18 17.53 -8.82
C MET A 107 -9.24 16.81 -10.17
N ILE A 108 -10.27 17.05 -10.99
CA ILE A 108 -10.39 16.46 -12.33
C ILE A 108 -9.16 16.84 -13.17
N LYS A 109 -8.86 18.14 -13.26
CA LYS A 109 -7.71 18.64 -14.03
C LYS A 109 -6.38 18.07 -13.52
N ALA A 110 -6.22 17.94 -12.20
CA ALA A 110 -5.04 17.32 -11.59
C ALA A 110 -4.85 15.86 -12.02
N PHE A 111 -5.92 15.05 -12.05
CA PHE A 111 -5.87 13.68 -12.54
C PHE A 111 -5.61 13.58 -14.04
N ASP A 112 -6.12 14.53 -14.83
CA ASP A 112 -5.90 14.55 -16.27
C ASP A 112 -4.44 14.89 -16.60
N ILE A 113 -3.84 15.88 -15.93
CA ILE A 113 -2.40 16.18 -15.99
C ILE A 113 -1.57 14.96 -15.62
N LEU A 114 -1.97 14.25 -14.54
CA LEU A 114 -1.24 13.07 -14.10
C LEU A 114 -1.25 11.99 -15.20
N LYS A 115 -2.45 11.67 -15.71
CA LYS A 115 -2.66 10.66 -16.74
C LYS A 115 -1.93 10.99 -18.04
N GLU A 116 -1.98 12.24 -18.48
CA GLU A 116 -1.38 12.69 -19.74
C GLU A 116 0.16 12.63 -19.69
N HIS A 117 0.77 13.01 -18.57
CA HIS A 117 2.22 13.24 -18.53
C HIS A 117 3.02 12.17 -17.80
N PHE A 118 2.41 11.45 -16.87
CA PHE A 118 3.07 10.44 -16.03
C PHE A 118 2.40 9.05 -16.14
N GLY A 119 1.26 8.96 -16.82
CA GLY A 119 0.42 7.77 -16.85
C GLY A 119 -0.54 7.72 -15.66
N SER A 120 -1.31 6.63 -15.56
CA SER A 120 -2.26 6.47 -14.46
C SER A 120 -1.50 6.04 -13.19
N SER A 121 -1.66 6.79 -12.11
CA SER A 121 -1.28 6.31 -10.77
C SER A 121 -2.51 5.87 -10.01
N ASP A 122 -2.38 4.69 -9.42
CA ASP A 122 -3.38 4.07 -8.60
C ASP A 122 -3.38 4.58 -7.16
N THR A 123 -2.32 5.27 -6.74
CA THR A 123 -2.12 5.72 -5.36
C THR A 123 -2.56 7.16 -5.20
N PHE A 124 -3.19 7.47 -4.08
CA PHE A 124 -3.52 8.85 -3.68
C PHE A 124 -3.23 9.06 -2.21
N ILE A 125 -2.58 10.17 -1.87
CA ILE A 125 -2.24 10.52 -0.50
C ILE A 125 -2.97 11.80 -0.13
N CYS A 126 -3.86 11.74 0.86
CA CYS A 126 -4.55 12.92 1.38
C CYS A 126 -3.58 13.90 2.06
N HIS A 127 -3.62 15.18 1.68
CA HIS A 127 -2.95 16.25 2.43
C HIS A 127 -3.73 16.54 3.72
N ALA A 128 -3.03 16.85 4.80
CA ALA A 128 -3.68 16.98 6.11
C ALA A 128 -4.70 18.13 6.10
N LYS A 129 -5.93 17.84 6.56
CA LYS A 129 -7.02 18.81 6.82
C LYS A 129 -7.71 19.42 5.60
N ASN A 130 -7.24 19.16 4.38
CA ASN A 130 -7.90 19.61 3.17
C ASN A 130 -9.40 19.24 3.12
N ALA A 131 -10.21 20.19 2.65
CA ALA A 131 -11.67 20.08 2.61
C ALA A 131 -12.16 18.95 1.70
N GLU A 132 -11.43 18.64 0.63
CA GLU A 132 -11.77 17.58 -0.31
C GLU A 132 -11.37 16.18 0.16
N ASN A 133 -10.71 16.02 1.31
CA ASN A 133 -10.34 14.67 1.77
C ASN A 133 -11.59 13.77 1.91
N ILE A 134 -11.50 12.56 1.38
CA ILE A 134 -12.59 11.59 1.40
C ILE A 134 -12.54 10.78 2.71
N TYR A 135 -13.67 10.70 3.41
CA TYR A 135 -13.84 9.94 4.67
C TYR A 135 -12.77 10.24 5.74
N TRP A 136 -12.41 11.51 5.87
CA TRP A 136 -11.38 11.98 6.80
C TRP A 136 -11.94 12.57 8.09
N GLU A 137 -11.07 13.01 9.00
CA GLU A 137 -11.42 13.55 10.31
C GLU A 137 -12.32 12.58 11.12
N ASN A 138 -13.44 13.05 11.66
CA ASN A 138 -14.37 12.22 12.42
C ASN A 138 -15.04 11.11 11.57
N LYS A 139 -14.82 11.08 10.25
CA LYS A 139 -15.35 10.07 9.33
C LYS A 139 -14.35 8.92 9.07
N VAL A 140 -13.13 9.00 9.63
CA VAL A 140 -12.14 7.92 9.59
C VAL A 140 -12.70 6.63 10.18
N THR A 141 -13.51 6.72 11.23
CA THR A 141 -14.22 5.57 11.82
C THR A 141 -15.59 5.99 12.35
N ARG A 142 -16.54 5.06 12.33
CA ARG A 142 -17.84 5.22 13.00
C ARG A 142 -17.87 4.59 14.40
N LEU A 143 -16.80 3.90 14.80
CA LEU A 143 -16.74 3.14 16.04
C LEU A 143 -16.66 4.05 17.25
N PHE A 144 -17.55 3.81 18.22
CA PHE A 144 -17.43 4.37 19.57
C PHE A 144 -16.33 3.60 20.36
N PRO A 145 -15.49 4.28 21.16
CA PRO A 145 -15.48 5.72 21.46
C PRO A 145 -14.61 6.57 20.50
N PHE A 146 -13.92 5.97 19.53
CA PHE A 146 -12.94 6.67 18.69
C PHE A 146 -13.52 7.82 17.87
N ASN A 147 -14.69 7.62 17.25
CA ASN A 147 -15.37 8.68 16.50
C ASN A 147 -15.61 9.92 17.37
N PHE A 148 -16.11 9.72 18.60
CA PHE A 148 -16.35 10.79 19.55
C PHE A 148 -15.07 11.54 19.91
N LEU A 149 -13.99 10.83 20.20
CA LEU A 149 -12.69 11.43 20.54
C LEU A 149 -12.11 12.24 19.37
N ILE A 150 -12.17 11.71 18.14
CA ILE A 150 -11.67 12.40 16.95
C ILE A 150 -12.52 13.65 16.67
N LYS A 151 -13.85 13.56 16.80
CA LYS A 151 -14.75 14.71 16.64
C LYS A 151 -14.49 15.81 17.66
N TYR A 152 -14.14 15.45 18.90
CA TYR A 152 -13.79 16.43 19.93
C TYR A 152 -12.41 17.06 19.67
N GLN A 153 -11.45 16.27 19.20
CA GLN A 153 -10.10 16.73 18.94
C GLN A 153 -9.98 17.59 17.68
N SER A 154 -10.70 17.23 16.61
CA SER A 154 -10.61 17.92 15.32
C SER A 154 -11.79 18.84 15.07
N LYS A 155 -11.48 20.08 14.69
CA LYS A 155 -12.46 21.07 14.25
C LYS A 155 -12.55 21.17 12.73
N HIS A 156 -11.69 20.43 12.00
CA HIS A 156 -11.65 20.51 10.55
C HIS A 156 -12.78 19.68 9.94
N LYS A 157 -13.29 20.14 8.80
CA LYS A 157 -14.35 19.47 8.05
C LYS A 157 -13.85 19.04 6.69
N CYS A 158 -14.19 17.81 6.31
CA CYS A 158 -13.90 17.24 5.02
C CYS A 158 -15.21 16.80 4.34
N PHE A 159 -15.28 16.96 3.03
CA PHE A 159 -16.49 16.90 2.22
C PHE A 159 -16.28 16.13 0.91
N GLY A 160 -15.16 15.42 0.73
CA GLY A 160 -14.83 14.74 -0.53
C GLY A 160 -15.86 13.71 -0.98
N GLU A 161 -16.57 13.10 -0.03
CA GLU A 161 -17.64 12.13 -0.26
C GLU A 161 -19.06 12.73 -0.31
N MET A 162 -19.22 14.04 -0.09
CA MET A 162 -20.53 14.69 0.03
C MET A 162 -20.97 15.24 -1.34
N GLU A 163 -21.87 14.55 -2.05
CA GLU A 163 -22.27 14.89 -3.44
C GLU A 163 -22.73 16.35 -3.66
N ASN A 164 -23.31 16.97 -2.63
CA ASN A 164 -23.79 18.35 -2.68
C ASN A 164 -22.71 19.40 -2.35
N SER A 165 -21.47 18.98 -2.10
CA SER A 165 -20.34 19.87 -1.81
C SER A 165 -19.57 20.23 -3.07
N GLU A 166 -19.07 21.46 -3.15
CA GLU A 166 -18.13 21.88 -4.22
C GLU A 166 -16.78 21.11 -4.19
N TYR A 167 -16.48 20.48 -3.05
CA TYR A 167 -15.30 19.64 -2.85
C TYR A 167 -15.56 18.16 -3.18
N PHE A 168 -16.73 17.79 -3.68
CA PHE A 168 -17.08 16.41 -3.98
C PHE A 168 -16.23 15.84 -5.14
N TRP A 169 -15.53 14.75 -4.88
CA TRP A 169 -14.83 13.99 -5.92
C TRP A 169 -14.84 12.47 -5.67
N GLY A 170 -15.77 11.99 -4.83
CA GLY A 170 -15.86 10.58 -4.44
C GLY A 170 -16.05 9.61 -5.62
N ASP A 171 -16.82 10.02 -6.63
CA ASP A 171 -16.99 9.27 -7.88
C ASP A 171 -15.68 9.18 -8.69
N ILE A 172 -14.95 10.29 -8.82
CA ILE A 172 -13.64 10.34 -9.50
C ILE A 172 -12.62 9.49 -8.73
N CYS A 173 -12.61 9.56 -7.41
CA CYS A 173 -11.80 8.70 -6.55
C CYS A 173 -12.07 7.23 -6.83
N LYS A 174 -13.36 6.85 -6.89
CA LYS A 174 -13.77 5.46 -7.14
C LYS A 174 -13.36 4.98 -8.53
N GLU A 175 -13.35 5.85 -9.52
CA GLU A 175 -12.95 5.52 -10.88
C GLU A 175 -11.42 5.45 -11.04
N LYS A 176 -10.70 6.46 -10.53
CA LYS A 176 -9.29 6.70 -10.88
C LYS A 176 -8.28 6.25 -9.81
N VAL A 177 -8.71 5.99 -8.57
CA VAL A 177 -7.80 5.69 -7.45
C VAL A 177 -8.08 4.31 -6.88
N ASN A 178 -7.04 3.48 -6.74
CA ASN A 178 -7.15 2.18 -6.08
C ASN A 178 -6.72 2.22 -4.61
N TRP A 179 -5.66 2.97 -4.27
CA TRP A 179 -4.99 2.90 -2.97
C TRP A 179 -4.98 4.26 -2.27
N ILE A 180 -5.62 4.36 -1.11
CA ILE A 180 -5.51 5.54 -0.24
C ILE A 180 -4.90 5.18 1.10
N ARG A 181 -3.95 6.00 1.57
CA ARG A 181 -3.36 5.85 2.90
C ARG A 181 -4.35 6.34 3.96
N LEU A 182 -4.60 5.51 4.98
CA LEU A 182 -5.42 5.91 6.14
C LEU A 182 -4.60 5.88 7.44
N PHE A 183 -4.45 4.70 8.03
CA PHE A 183 -3.87 4.56 9.37
C PHE A 183 -2.35 4.63 9.38
N ARG A 184 -1.82 5.14 10.50
CA ARG A 184 -0.40 5.18 10.80
C ARG A 184 -0.06 4.19 11.91
N THR A 185 1.11 3.57 11.80
CA THR A 185 1.69 2.71 12.84
C THR A 185 3.10 3.16 13.19
N ARG A 186 3.62 2.67 14.33
CA ARG A 186 5.04 2.78 14.71
C ARG A 186 5.80 1.45 14.59
N ASP A 187 5.15 0.41 14.09
CA ASP A 187 5.79 -0.86 13.77
C ASP A 187 6.49 -0.75 12.41
N THR A 188 7.65 -1.39 12.26
CA THR A 188 8.31 -1.48 10.95
C THR A 188 7.50 -2.37 10.02
N ASN A 189 6.99 -3.52 10.51
CA ASN A 189 6.15 -4.39 9.70
C ASN A 189 4.69 -3.89 9.69
N THR A 190 4.39 -3.06 8.70
CA THR A 190 3.04 -2.50 8.48
C THR A 190 2.01 -3.59 8.21
N LEU A 191 2.35 -4.63 7.45
CA LEU A 191 1.45 -5.74 7.12
C LEU A 191 1.10 -6.61 8.32
N LYS A 192 1.98 -6.72 9.32
CA LYS A 192 1.63 -7.38 10.59
C LYS A 192 0.57 -6.61 11.38
N ARG A 193 0.59 -5.28 11.31
CA ARG A 193 -0.35 -4.41 12.02
C ARG A 193 -1.68 -4.28 11.30
N ASN A 194 -1.65 -4.25 9.98
CA ASN A 194 -2.83 -4.29 9.13
C ASN A 194 -2.76 -5.48 8.14
N PRO A 195 -2.95 -6.74 8.61
CA PRO A 195 -2.94 -7.91 7.72
C PRO A 195 -3.97 -7.86 6.60
N SER A 196 -5.05 -7.10 6.80
CA SER A 196 -6.11 -6.94 5.80
C SER A 196 -5.75 -5.93 4.72
N MET A 197 -4.66 -5.15 4.82
CA MET A 197 -4.31 -4.20 3.77
C MET A 197 -3.79 -4.88 2.49
N PRO A 198 -4.13 -4.34 1.30
CA PRO A 198 -5.09 -3.26 1.09
C PRO A 198 -6.54 -3.75 1.33
N TYR A 199 -7.38 -2.98 2.02
CA TYR A 199 -8.74 -3.40 2.39
C TYR A 199 -9.79 -2.40 1.90
N HIS A 200 -10.99 -2.87 1.61
CA HIS A 200 -12.16 -2.02 1.36
C HIS A 200 -13.01 -1.90 2.62
N ASP A 201 -13.63 -0.75 2.80
CA ASP A 201 -14.61 -0.52 3.83
C ASP A 201 -15.95 -0.24 3.14
N ASN A 202 -16.92 -1.15 3.31
CA ASN A 202 -18.25 -1.05 2.70
C ASN A 202 -19.01 0.21 3.13
N GLN A 203 -18.65 0.80 4.28
CA GLN A 203 -19.21 2.05 4.75
C GLN A 203 -18.62 3.29 4.07
N LYS A 204 -17.55 3.10 3.29
CA LYS A 204 -16.77 4.12 2.58
C LYS A 204 -16.73 3.81 1.07
N PRO A 205 -17.89 3.75 0.38
CA PRO A 205 -18.03 3.18 -0.97
C PRO A 205 -17.30 3.91 -2.11
N PHE A 206 -16.76 5.10 -1.86
CA PHE A 206 -15.98 5.87 -2.85
C PHE A 206 -14.50 5.53 -2.86
N VAL A 207 -14.00 4.79 -1.86
CA VAL A 207 -12.59 4.38 -1.81
C VAL A 207 -12.51 2.90 -2.11
N ASN A 208 -11.77 2.55 -3.18
CA ASN A 208 -11.60 1.17 -3.57
C ASN A 208 -10.85 0.39 -2.49
N TYR A 209 -9.67 0.86 -2.08
CA TYR A 209 -8.91 0.24 -1.00
C TYR A 209 -8.08 1.23 -0.18
N TRP A 210 -7.96 0.90 1.10
CA TRP A 210 -7.16 1.57 2.10
C TRP A 210 -5.90 0.77 2.42
N PHE A 211 -4.80 1.46 2.70
CA PHE A 211 -3.60 0.86 3.27
C PHE A 211 -3.05 1.66 4.45
N SER A 212 -2.17 1.02 5.22
CA SER A 212 -1.50 1.62 6.37
C SER A 212 -0.04 1.89 6.06
N ALA A 213 0.52 2.92 6.70
CA ALA A 213 1.93 3.24 6.62
C ALA A 213 2.55 3.40 8.01
N THR A 214 3.86 3.21 8.11
CA THR A 214 4.62 3.48 9.32
C THR A 214 5.23 4.87 9.26
N LYS A 215 5.30 5.53 10.42
CA LYS A 215 5.89 6.86 10.60
C LYS A 215 7.23 6.80 11.35
N ARG A 216 7.88 5.64 11.34
CA ARG A 216 9.25 5.53 11.82
C ARG A 216 10.20 6.25 10.88
N ARG A 217 11.45 6.47 11.28
CA ARG A 217 12.48 6.99 10.39
C ARG A 217 13.06 5.84 9.58
N ILE A 218 13.52 6.11 8.35
CA ILE A 218 14.03 5.06 7.46
C ILE A 218 15.16 4.24 8.12
N PHE A 219 16.04 4.89 8.88
CA PHE A 219 17.15 4.24 9.57
C PHE A 219 16.70 3.34 10.73
N ASP A 220 15.52 3.58 11.32
CA ASP A 220 14.94 2.65 12.30
C ASP A 220 14.36 1.39 11.62
N CYS A 221 14.03 1.49 10.33
CA CYS A 221 13.42 0.42 9.54
C CYS A 221 14.42 -0.38 8.70
N ALA A 222 15.61 0.16 8.47
CA ALA A 222 16.66 -0.40 7.62
C ALA A 222 17.88 -0.93 8.40
N THR A 223 17.76 -1.14 9.71
CA THR A 223 18.79 -1.86 10.47
C THR A 223 18.76 -3.35 10.12
N SER A 224 19.89 -4.05 10.22
CA SER A 224 19.96 -5.49 9.94
C SER A 224 18.93 -6.28 10.75
N GLN A 225 18.78 -5.97 12.04
CA GLN A 225 17.76 -6.59 12.90
C GLN A 225 16.33 -6.34 12.40
N ALA A 226 16.02 -5.12 11.93
CA ALA A 226 14.70 -4.81 11.41
C ALA A 226 14.43 -5.55 10.09
N LEU A 227 15.42 -5.63 9.20
CA LEU A 227 15.32 -6.35 7.92
C LEU A 227 15.19 -7.86 8.13
N ASP A 228 15.99 -8.46 9.00
CA ASP A 228 15.92 -9.90 9.31
C ASP A 228 14.57 -10.28 9.91
N ARG A 229 14.05 -9.46 10.82
CA ARG A 229 12.70 -9.63 11.34
C ARG A 229 11.65 -9.52 10.23
N LEU A 230 11.78 -8.53 9.35
CA LEU A 230 10.83 -8.32 8.26
C LEU A 230 10.80 -9.54 7.31
N LYS A 231 11.98 -10.07 6.94
CA LYS A 231 12.14 -11.30 6.14
C LYS A 231 11.50 -12.50 6.83
N GLY A 232 11.83 -12.75 8.10
CA GLY A 232 11.27 -13.88 8.85
C GLY A 232 9.73 -13.83 9.00
N GLU A 233 9.17 -12.62 9.07
CA GLU A 233 7.72 -12.41 9.17
C GLU A 233 7.00 -12.45 7.79
N ASN A 234 7.73 -12.53 6.67
CA ASN A 234 7.22 -12.25 5.31
C ASN A 234 6.46 -10.92 5.26
N GLY A 235 7.06 -9.89 5.86
CA GLY A 235 6.46 -8.59 6.09
C GLY A 235 6.53 -7.63 4.92
N LEU A 236 5.83 -6.51 5.09
CA LEU A 236 5.93 -5.34 4.23
C LEU A 236 6.08 -4.10 5.11
N THR A 237 7.05 -3.26 4.77
CA THR A 237 7.16 -1.90 5.30
C THR A 237 6.65 -0.91 4.25
N VAL A 238 5.54 -0.24 4.56
CA VAL A 238 5.11 0.96 3.83
C VAL A 238 5.52 2.17 4.65
N LEU A 239 6.58 2.86 4.25
CA LEU A 239 7.16 3.97 5.00
C LEU A 239 6.63 5.30 4.46
N TYR A 240 6.09 6.15 5.33
CA TYR A 240 5.67 7.52 4.98
C TYR A 240 6.72 8.52 5.44
N GLN A 241 7.28 9.33 4.54
CA GLN A 241 8.34 10.31 4.85
C GLN A 241 8.19 11.60 4.06
N TYR A 242 8.85 12.64 4.57
CA TYR A 242 9.19 13.84 3.81
C TYR A 242 10.62 13.67 3.29
N LEU A 243 10.80 13.04 2.13
CA LEU A 243 12.13 12.60 1.69
C LEU A 243 13.11 13.77 1.52
N HIS A 244 12.66 14.92 1.02
CA HIS A 244 13.48 16.12 0.84
C HIS A 244 14.21 16.55 2.12
N ARG A 245 13.68 16.23 3.31
CA ARG A 245 14.31 16.58 4.61
C ARG A 245 15.60 15.82 4.90
N TYR A 246 15.88 14.76 4.15
CA TYR A 246 17.16 14.05 4.24
C TYR A 246 18.28 14.77 3.48
N ALA A 247 17.99 15.83 2.72
CA ALA A 247 18.98 16.75 2.18
C ALA A 247 19.01 18.03 3.03
N ASP A 248 20.21 18.47 3.38
CA ASP A 248 20.42 19.78 4.01
C ASP A 248 19.89 20.91 3.10
N PRO A 249 19.11 21.88 3.62
CA PRO A 249 18.44 22.87 2.79
C PRO A 249 19.38 23.86 2.09
N THR A 250 20.63 23.97 2.52
CA THR A 250 21.59 24.94 1.97
C THR A 250 22.70 24.25 1.17
N SER A 251 23.30 23.21 1.73
CA SER A 251 24.39 22.45 1.11
C SER A 251 23.91 21.30 0.24
N PHE A 252 22.64 20.91 0.35
CA PHE A 252 22.04 19.74 -0.31
C PHE A 252 22.75 18.41 -0.01
N LYS A 253 23.62 18.39 1.01
CA LYS A 253 24.29 17.19 1.46
C LYS A 253 23.28 16.26 2.12
N LEU A 254 23.35 14.97 1.75
CA LEU A 254 22.48 13.96 2.31
C LEU A 254 22.88 13.57 3.73
N ASN A 255 21.87 13.29 4.54
CA ASN A 255 22.02 12.71 5.87
C ASN A 255 22.69 11.33 5.79
N SER A 256 23.74 11.10 6.56
CA SER A 256 24.50 9.83 6.54
C SER A 256 23.67 8.62 6.95
N GLY A 257 22.73 8.79 7.89
CA GLY A 257 21.81 7.72 8.30
C GLY A 257 20.81 7.35 7.21
N PHE A 258 20.37 8.32 6.40
CA PHE A 258 19.56 8.07 5.21
C PHE A 258 20.35 7.29 4.16
N VAL A 259 21.58 7.75 3.86
CA VAL A 259 22.49 7.08 2.93
C VAL A 259 22.68 5.61 3.34
N GLN A 260 23.10 5.36 4.59
CA GLN A 260 23.31 4.00 5.08
C GLN A 260 22.03 3.14 5.03
N ALA A 261 20.88 3.72 5.34
CA ALA A 261 19.61 3.00 5.30
C ALA A 261 19.23 2.55 3.89
N VAL A 262 19.42 3.42 2.89
CA VAL A 262 19.20 3.07 1.48
C VAL A 262 20.20 2.02 1.02
N GLU A 263 21.48 2.13 1.37
CA GLU A 263 22.49 1.12 1.01
C GLU A 263 22.15 -0.26 1.60
N ASN A 264 21.75 -0.31 2.88
CA ASN A 264 21.33 -1.56 3.51
C ASN A 264 20.14 -2.21 2.78
N LEU A 265 19.15 -1.40 2.39
CA LEU A 265 17.97 -1.89 1.68
C LEU A 265 18.28 -2.32 0.24
N SER A 266 19.07 -1.54 -0.50
CA SER A 266 19.47 -1.84 -1.88
C SER A 266 20.40 -3.06 -1.97
N SER A 267 21.21 -3.30 -0.95
CA SER A 267 22.17 -4.41 -0.92
C SER A 267 21.57 -5.74 -0.46
N ASP A 268 20.40 -5.75 0.22
CA ASP A 268 19.77 -6.99 0.69
C ASP A 268 19.01 -7.70 -0.46
N PRO A 269 19.49 -8.87 -0.95
CA PRO A 269 18.90 -9.56 -2.10
C PRO A 269 17.53 -10.19 -1.78
N LYS A 270 17.12 -10.19 -0.51
CA LYS A 270 15.86 -10.76 -0.02
C LYS A 270 14.80 -9.71 0.28
N ILE A 271 15.09 -8.42 0.13
CA ILE A 271 14.12 -7.33 0.27
C ILE A 271 13.72 -6.81 -1.11
N HIS A 272 12.44 -6.88 -1.44
CA HIS A 272 11.92 -6.23 -2.63
C HIS A 272 11.64 -4.75 -2.35
N VAL A 273 12.48 -3.86 -2.87
CA VAL A 273 12.22 -2.41 -2.86
C VAL A 273 11.39 -2.05 -4.09
N SER A 274 10.24 -1.42 -3.88
CA SER A 274 9.35 -1.04 -4.97
C SER A 274 8.41 0.11 -4.62
N THR A 275 7.54 0.47 -5.56
CA THR A 275 6.47 1.46 -5.34
C THR A 275 5.33 0.87 -4.50
N VAL A 276 4.53 1.74 -3.89
CA VAL A 276 3.35 1.35 -3.11
C VAL A 276 2.37 0.55 -3.98
N SER A 277 2.03 1.08 -5.16
CA SER A 277 1.12 0.44 -6.11
C SER A 277 1.52 -0.99 -6.45
N LYS A 278 2.80 -1.24 -6.75
CA LYS A 278 3.31 -2.59 -7.07
C LYS A 278 3.08 -3.57 -5.92
N HIS A 279 3.37 -3.16 -4.68
CA HIS A 279 3.13 -4.00 -3.51
C HIS A 279 1.64 -4.22 -3.22
N MET A 280 0.80 -3.19 -3.35
CA MET A 280 -0.65 -3.33 -3.13
C MET A 280 -1.30 -4.25 -4.17
N HIS A 281 -0.93 -4.10 -5.45
CA HIS A 281 -1.34 -5.01 -6.52
C HIS A 281 -0.93 -6.45 -6.23
N ARG A 282 0.32 -6.66 -5.81
CA ARG A 282 0.81 -8.01 -5.47
C ARG A 282 0.01 -8.63 -4.32
N LEU A 283 -0.25 -7.88 -3.25
CA LEU A 283 -1.05 -8.35 -2.11
C LEU A 283 -2.47 -8.76 -2.53
N ILE A 284 -3.11 -7.99 -3.41
CA ILE A 284 -4.43 -8.34 -3.97
C ILE A 284 -4.35 -9.62 -4.80
N LYS A 285 -3.40 -9.71 -5.74
CA LYS A 285 -3.24 -10.89 -6.61
C LYS A 285 -3.09 -12.18 -5.82
N ILE A 286 -2.29 -12.16 -4.75
CA ILE A 286 -2.02 -13.35 -3.93
C ILE A 286 -3.27 -13.86 -3.19
N ARG A 287 -4.23 -12.99 -2.85
CA ARG A 287 -5.52 -13.42 -2.27
C ARG A 287 -6.39 -14.20 -3.26
N GLY A 288 -6.12 -14.05 -4.55
CA GLY A 288 -6.72 -14.84 -5.60
C GLY A 288 -6.09 -16.21 -5.80
N ILE A 289 -5.06 -16.60 -5.02
CA ILE A 289 -4.48 -17.94 -5.07
C ILE A 289 -5.24 -18.90 -4.16
N VAL A 290 -5.63 -20.05 -4.72
CA VAL A 290 -6.29 -21.15 -4.00
C VAL A 290 -5.56 -22.45 -4.30
N VAL A 291 -5.33 -23.27 -3.28
CA VAL A 291 -4.71 -24.59 -3.43
C VAL A 291 -5.76 -25.67 -3.24
N LEU A 292 -5.99 -26.48 -4.27
CA LEU A 292 -6.75 -27.72 -4.16
C LEU A 292 -5.79 -28.88 -3.98
N TYR A 293 -6.20 -29.91 -3.24
CA TYR A 293 -5.36 -31.09 -3.05
C TYR A 293 -6.17 -32.38 -2.91
N ARG A 294 -5.57 -33.49 -3.36
CA ARG A 294 -6.03 -34.85 -3.13
C ARG A 294 -4.81 -35.72 -2.90
N ASP A 295 -4.63 -36.21 -1.68
CA ASP A 295 -3.49 -37.07 -1.30
C ASP A 295 -2.14 -36.39 -1.63
N THR A 296 -1.46 -36.84 -2.69
CA THR A 296 -0.18 -36.29 -3.19
C THR A 296 -0.31 -35.39 -4.41
N ASP A 297 -1.52 -35.20 -4.94
CA ASP A 297 -1.85 -34.30 -6.04
C ASP A 297 -2.25 -32.91 -5.53
N TYR A 298 -1.73 -31.88 -6.18
CA TYR A 298 -1.97 -30.48 -5.85
C TYR A 298 -2.29 -29.67 -7.10
N TRP A 299 -3.27 -28.78 -6.99
CA TRP A 299 -3.60 -27.79 -8.01
C TRP A 299 -3.53 -26.39 -7.42
N ILE A 300 -2.74 -25.51 -8.02
CA ILE A 300 -2.64 -24.11 -7.61
C ILE A 300 -3.41 -23.27 -8.63
N LEU A 301 -4.48 -22.66 -8.17
CA LEU A 301 -5.43 -21.91 -8.98
C LEU A 301 -5.11 -20.42 -8.86
N ASN A 302 -5.03 -19.74 -10.00
CA ASN A 302 -5.05 -18.30 -10.10
C ASN A 302 -6.47 -17.83 -10.48
N THR A 303 -7.20 -17.30 -9.50
CA THR A 303 -8.59 -16.84 -9.68
C THR A 303 -8.69 -15.40 -10.15
N ASN A 304 -7.54 -14.73 -10.35
CA ASN A 304 -7.48 -13.40 -10.93
C ASN A 304 -7.62 -13.45 -12.44
N THR A 305 -7.96 -12.33 -13.07
CA THR A 305 -7.99 -12.18 -14.53
C THR A 305 -6.59 -12.03 -15.14
N CYS A 306 -5.59 -11.68 -14.34
CA CYS A 306 -4.22 -11.44 -14.77
C CYS A 306 -3.29 -12.57 -14.33
N ASN A 307 -2.15 -12.68 -15.02
CA ASN A 307 -1.12 -13.64 -14.69
C ASN A 307 -0.43 -13.28 -13.37
N ILE A 308 0.06 -14.32 -12.68
CA ILE A 308 0.90 -14.19 -11.49
C ILE A 308 2.25 -14.79 -11.82
N TYR A 309 3.29 -13.99 -11.65
CA TYR A 309 4.66 -14.39 -11.90
C TYR A 309 5.40 -14.70 -10.60
N ASN A 310 6.37 -15.61 -10.68
CA ASN A 310 7.31 -15.95 -9.61
C ASN A 310 6.63 -16.19 -8.26
N LEU A 311 5.52 -16.93 -8.27
CA LEU A 311 4.86 -17.34 -7.03
C LEU A 311 5.78 -18.30 -6.28
N GLN A 312 5.87 -18.14 -4.96
CA GLN A 312 6.75 -18.97 -4.16
C GLN A 312 6.09 -19.47 -2.87
N CYS A 313 6.47 -20.67 -2.46
CA CYS A 313 6.14 -21.24 -1.16
C CYS A 313 7.42 -21.59 -0.41
N HIS A 314 7.55 -21.12 0.83
CA HIS A 314 8.63 -21.54 1.71
C HIS A 314 8.30 -22.88 2.38
N LEU A 315 9.16 -23.86 2.22
CA LEU A 315 9.06 -25.20 2.79
C LEU A 315 9.63 -25.23 4.21
N SER A 316 9.01 -26.00 5.10
CA SER A 316 9.53 -26.22 6.46
C SER A 316 10.80 -27.08 6.51
N THR A 317 11.22 -27.64 5.37
CA THR A 317 12.43 -28.45 5.22
C THR A 317 13.14 -28.06 3.94
N SER A 318 14.46 -28.25 3.90
CA SER A 318 15.29 -28.13 2.71
C SER A 318 15.43 -29.45 1.94
N THR A 319 14.80 -30.54 2.40
CA THR A 319 14.86 -31.83 1.70
C THR A 319 14.31 -31.71 0.29
N ASP A 320 15.04 -32.25 -0.69
CA ASP A 320 14.56 -32.36 -2.06
C ASP A 320 13.29 -33.20 -2.13
N LEU A 321 12.30 -32.66 -2.83
CA LEU A 321 11.02 -33.31 -3.09
C LEU A 321 11.02 -33.82 -4.51
N HIS A 322 10.52 -35.03 -4.68
CA HIS A 322 10.28 -35.55 -6.01
C HIS A 322 8.95 -34.99 -6.51
N ILE A 323 9.05 -33.92 -7.30
CA ILE A 323 7.91 -33.20 -7.86
C ILE A 323 7.73 -33.59 -9.33
N VAL A 324 6.53 -34.07 -9.67
CA VAL A 324 6.15 -34.36 -11.05
C VAL A 324 5.24 -33.24 -11.55
N GLY A 325 5.71 -32.46 -12.52
CA GLY A 325 4.97 -31.37 -13.16
C GLY A 325 5.91 -30.30 -13.73
N ASN A 326 5.67 -29.86 -14.98
CA ASN A 326 6.62 -29.03 -15.73
C ASN A 326 6.66 -27.55 -15.32
N SER A 327 5.81 -27.12 -14.39
CA SER A 327 5.59 -25.69 -14.08
C SER A 327 6.03 -25.28 -12.68
N ILE A 328 6.76 -26.15 -11.97
CA ILE A 328 7.21 -25.91 -10.59
C ILE A 328 8.67 -26.34 -10.45
N ASN A 329 9.48 -25.48 -9.86
CA ASN A 329 10.88 -25.73 -9.58
C ASN A 329 11.12 -25.64 -8.07
N GLN A 330 11.82 -26.62 -7.49
CA GLN A 330 12.36 -26.48 -6.14
C GLN A 330 13.71 -25.75 -6.21
N LYS A 331 13.88 -24.70 -5.40
CA LYS A 331 15.13 -23.96 -5.22
C LYS A 331 15.45 -23.91 -3.72
N GLY A 332 16.21 -24.89 -3.24
CA GLY A 332 16.47 -25.06 -1.81
C GLY A 332 15.17 -25.28 -1.03
N SER A 333 14.89 -24.40 -0.06
CA SER A 333 13.66 -24.42 0.73
C SER A 333 12.45 -23.73 0.06
N TYR A 334 12.52 -23.42 -1.24
CA TYR A 334 11.44 -22.75 -1.97
C TYR A 334 10.85 -23.63 -3.07
N LEU A 335 9.53 -23.71 -3.15
CA LEU A 335 8.83 -24.08 -4.38
C LEU A 335 8.55 -22.81 -5.17
N VAL A 336 9.00 -22.75 -6.41
CA VAL A 336 8.90 -21.58 -7.28
C VAL A 336 8.09 -21.95 -8.52
N ILE A 337 7.07 -21.15 -8.78
CA ILE A 337 6.18 -21.26 -9.92
C ILE A 337 6.41 -20.01 -10.79
N PRO A 338 7.05 -20.14 -11.96
CA PRO A 338 7.42 -18.99 -12.78
C PRO A 338 6.22 -18.17 -13.24
N GLU A 339 5.13 -18.84 -13.62
CA GLU A 339 3.91 -18.19 -14.09
C GLU A 339 2.67 -19.06 -13.82
N ILE A 340 1.57 -18.39 -13.46
CA ILE A 340 0.22 -18.97 -13.50
C ILE A 340 -0.67 -18.00 -14.25
N GLU A 341 -1.20 -18.42 -15.41
CA GLU A 341 -2.10 -17.60 -16.22
C GLU A 341 -3.36 -17.20 -15.42
N GLY A 342 -3.92 -16.04 -15.74
CA GLY A 342 -5.21 -15.64 -15.20
C GLY A 342 -6.31 -16.66 -15.49
N LYS A 343 -7.18 -16.91 -14.50
CA LYS A 343 -8.28 -17.88 -14.58
C LYS A 343 -7.83 -19.29 -14.97
N SER A 344 -6.67 -19.71 -14.45
CA SER A 344 -6.09 -21.01 -14.75
C SER A 344 -5.60 -21.72 -13.50
N CYS A 345 -5.28 -23.00 -13.63
CA CYS A 345 -4.52 -23.72 -12.61
C CYS A 345 -3.37 -24.52 -13.20
N ILE A 346 -2.35 -24.67 -12.36
CA ILE A 346 -1.27 -25.63 -12.58
C ILE A 346 -1.47 -26.85 -11.69
N HIS A 347 -1.00 -28.00 -12.18
CA HIS A 347 -1.04 -29.28 -11.48
C HIS A 347 0.38 -29.75 -11.19
N PHE A 348 0.57 -30.38 -10.03
CA PHE A 348 1.79 -31.14 -9.74
C PHE A 348 1.53 -32.22 -8.68
N GLN A 349 2.36 -33.25 -8.71
CA GLN A 349 2.40 -34.30 -7.70
C GLN A 349 3.67 -34.19 -6.87
N CYS A 350 3.60 -34.59 -5.60
CA CYS A 350 4.73 -34.61 -4.68
C CYS A 350 4.79 -35.96 -3.95
N ASP A 351 5.98 -36.55 -3.83
CA ASP A 351 6.19 -37.80 -3.09
C ASP A 351 5.79 -37.72 -1.60
N LYS A 352 5.70 -36.50 -1.05
CA LYS A 352 5.32 -36.25 0.35
C LYS A 352 4.08 -35.38 0.44
N MET A 353 3.21 -35.72 1.39
CA MET A 353 2.06 -34.87 1.72
C MET A 353 2.50 -33.50 2.24
N MET A 354 1.88 -32.45 1.70
CA MET A 354 2.10 -31.05 2.06
C MET A 354 0.86 -30.41 2.67
N SER A 355 1.08 -29.58 3.69
CA SER A 355 0.08 -28.68 4.27
C SER A 355 0.38 -27.24 3.84
N PHE A 356 -0.49 -26.66 3.03
CA PHE A 356 -0.36 -25.27 2.60
C PHE A 356 -0.88 -24.30 3.66
N LYS A 357 -0.12 -23.23 3.93
CA LYS A 357 -0.46 -22.17 4.89
C LYS A 357 -0.46 -20.80 4.19
N LYS A 358 -1.15 -19.82 4.80
CA LYS A 358 -1.28 -18.43 4.31
C LYS A 358 -1.99 -18.30 2.95
N CYS A 359 -2.75 -19.32 2.55
CA CYS A 359 -3.62 -19.30 1.39
C CYS A 359 -4.90 -20.08 1.68
N LYS A 360 -5.91 -19.95 0.81
CA LYS A 360 -7.12 -20.78 0.88
C LYS A 360 -6.78 -22.18 0.38
N THR A 361 -7.11 -23.21 1.16
CA THR A 361 -6.92 -24.61 0.78
C THR A 361 -8.24 -25.36 0.80
N LYS A 362 -8.42 -26.33 -0.12
CA LYS A 362 -9.62 -27.18 -0.14
C LYS A 362 -9.29 -28.60 -0.62
N LYS A 363 -9.71 -29.60 0.16
CA LYS A 363 -9.56 -31.01 -0.22
C LYS A 363 -10.56 -31.35 -1.35
N VAL A 364 -10.07 -31.99 -2.39
CA VAL A 364 -10.88 -32.53 -3.49
C VAL A 364 -11.54 -33.83 -3.00
N GLY A 365 -12.87 -33.82 -2.91
CA GLY A 365 -13.66 -34.97 -2.48
C GLY A 365 -14.13 -35.84 -3.65
N ARG A 366 -15.13 -36.70 -3.39
CA ARG A 366 -15.79 -37.56 -4.39
C ARG A 366 -16.91 -36.86 -5.18
N SER A 367 -17.19 -35.59 -4.88
CA SER A 367 -18.22 -34.82 -5.59
C SER A 367 -17.84 -34.55 -7.04
N ASN A 368 -18.82 -34.48 -7.93
CA ASN A 368 -18.58 -34.19 -9.36
C ASN A 368 -18.04 -32.76 -9.61
N SER A 369 -18.25 -31.82 -8.68
CA SER A 369 -17.77 -30.44 -8.82
C SER A 369 -17.35 -29.81 -7.49
N ILE A 370 -16.38 -28.92 -7.54
CA ILE A 370 -15.94 -28.08 -6.42
C ILE A 370 -16.34 -26.64 -6.71
N THR A 371 -17.10 -26.05 -5.80
CA THR A 371 -17.35 -24.60 -5.80
C THR A 371 -16.35 -23.90 -4.88
N ILE A 372 -15.70 -22.87 -5.40
CA ILE A 372 -14.76 -22.01 -4.68
C ILE A 372 -15.34 -20.61 -4.68
N LYS A 373 -15.61 -20.07 -3.50
CA LYS A 373 -15.95 -18.66 -3.34
C LYS A 373 -14.66 -17.84 -3.42
N THR A 374 -14.50 -17.11 -4.52
CA THR A 374 -13.34 -16.24 -4.76
C THR A 374 -13.74 -14.80 -4.55
N ASN A 375 -12.76 -13.92 -4.77
CA ASN A 375 -12.98 -12.49 -4.67
C ASN A 375 -13.68 -11.90 -5.90
N THR A 376 -13.66 -12.66 -6.99
CA THR A 376 -14.14 -12.26 -8.31
C THR A 376 -15.46 -12.94 -8.68
N GLY A 377 -16.00 -13.79 -7.80
CA GLY A 377 -17.23 -14.54 -8.01
C GLY A 377 -17.19 -15.94 -7.39
N GLU A 378 -18.01 -16.83 -7.92
CA GLU A 378 -17.94 -18.26 -7.60
C GLU A 378 -17.30 -18.98 -8.79
N ILE A 379 -16.33 -19.85 -8.50
CA ILE A 379 -15.71 -20.69 -9.51
C ILE A 379 -16.17 -22.11 -9.26
N LYS A 380 -16.84 -22.70 -10.25
CA LYS A 380 -17.27 -24.09 -10.22
C LYS A 380 -16.34 -24.92 -11.12
N ILE A 381 -15.63 -25.85 -10.52
CA ILE A 381 -14.64 -26.69 -11.22
C ILE A 381 -15.15 -28.12 -11.22
N SER A 382 -15.23 -28.74 -12.40
CA SER A 382 -15.52 -30.18 -12.51
C SER A 382 -14.32 -30.98 -11.98
N VAL A 383 -14.58 -31.87 -11.01
CA VAL A 383 -13.54 -32.73 -10.43
C VAL A 383 -13.00 -33.70 -11.47
N GLU A 384 -13.84 -34.19 -12.36
CA GLU A 384 -13.42 -35.07 -13.45
C GLU A 384 -12.45 -34.36 -14.40
N LYS A 385 -12.75 -33.11 -14.81
CA LYS A 385 -11.82 -32.31 -15.63
C LYS A 385 -10.51 -32.04 -14.89
N LEU A 386 -10.57 -31.77 -13.60
CA LEU A 386 -9.40 -31.52 -12.75
C LEU A 386 -8.48 -32.75 -12.67
N LEU A 387 -9.05 -33.93 -12.46
CA LEU A 387 -8.31 -35.19 -12.32
C LEU A 387 -7.77 -35.72 -13.67
N ARG A 388 -8.47 -35.48 -14.78
CA ARG A 388 -7.99 -35.84 -16.12
C ARG A 388 -6.87 -34.94 -16.60
N ASN A 389 -6.79 -33.70 -16.11
CA ASN A 389 -5.79 -32.73 -16.53
C ASN A 389 -4.54 -32.77 -15.65
N THR A 390 -3.66 -33.75 -15.92
CA THR A 390 -2.40 -33.93 -15.20
C THR A 390 -1.19 -33.30 -15.90
N LYS A 391 -1.33 -32.89 -17.16
CA LYS A 391 -0.22 -32.45 -18.02
C LYS A 391 -0.35 -31.04 -18.61
N SER A 392 -1.52 -30.39 -18.53
CA SER A 392 -1.76 -29.08 -19.19
C SER A 392 -2.38 -28.05 -18.25
N ILE A 393 -2.27 -26.77 -18.62
CA ILE A 393 -2.94 -25.66 -17.92
C ILE A 393 -4.45 -25.82 -18.10
N LEU A 394 -5.19 -25.94 -17.00
CA LEU A 394 -6.66 -25.96 -17.05
C LEU A 394 -7.19 -24.54 -16.92
N LYS A 395 -7.95 -24.07 -17.91
CA LYS A 395 -8.70 -22.81 -17.84
C LYS A 395 -10.09 -23.04 -17.28
N PHE A 396 -10.59 -22.08 -16.53
CA PHE A 396 -11.94 -22.12 -15.96
C PHE A 396 -12.67 -20.79 -16.13
N ASP A 397 -13.99 -20.88 -16.29
CA ASP A 397 -14.85 -19.73 -16.30
C ASP A 397 -15.22 -19.30 -14.88
N ILE A 398 -15.33 -17.99 -14.68
CA ILE A 398 -15.76 -17.40 -13.43
C ILE A 398 -17.21 -16.98 -13.61
N GLU A 399 -18.12 -17.69 -12.97
CA GLU A 399 -19.51 -17.27 -12.88
C GLU A 399 -19.60 -16.09 -11.90
N ARG A 400 -19.77 -14.89 -12.45
CA ARG A 400 -20.07 -13.70 -11.66
C ARG A 400 -21.56 -13.70 -11.37
N LYS A 401 -21.94 -13.83 -10.10
CA LYS A 401 -23.27 -13.41 -9.66
C LYS A 401 -23.28 -11.88 -9.63
N ASP A 402 -24.10 -11.28 -10.49
CA ASP A 402 -24.30 -9.84 -10.50
C ASP A 402 -24.74 -9.35 -9.11
N GLY A 403 -24.12 -8.26 -8.65
CA GLY A 403 -24.51 -7.55 -7.43
C GLY A 403 -23.63 -7.70 -6.18
N HIS A 404 -22.68 -8.65 -6.10
CA HIS A 404 -22.07 -8.97 -4.77
C HIS A 404 -20.53 -9.05 -4.63
N CYS A 405 -19.71 -8.78 -5.64
CA CYS A 405 -18.25 -8.90 -5.46
C CYS A 405 -17.48 -7.79 -6.19
N LYS A 406 -17.34 -6.62 -5.55
CA LYS A 406 -16.28 -5.66 -5.93
C LYS A 406 -15.11 -5.64 -4.94
N HIS A 407 -15.30 -6.03 -3.69
CA HIS A 407 -14.26 -5.90 -2.68
C HIS A 407 -14.34 -6.99 -1.61
N THR A 408 -13.22 -7.66 -1.31
CA THR A 408 -13.24 -8.89 -0.50
C THR A 408 -12.33 -8.89 0.71
N ALA A 409 -11.34 -8.01 0.75
CA ALA A 409 -10.68 -7.70 2.02
C ALA A 409 -11.48 -6.61 2.70
N SER A 410 -12.53 -6.99 3.42
CA SER A 410 -13.13 -6.10 4.39
C SER A 410 -12.20 -5.99 5.59
N LEU A 411 -12.07 -4.81 6.18
CA LEU A 411 -11.38 -4.68 7.46
C LEU A 411 -12.20 -5.39 8.56
N PRO A 412 -11.66 -6.42 9.24
CA PRO A 412 -12.34 -7.00 10.39
C PRO A 412 -12.48 -5.96 11.51
N ILE A 413 -13.63 -5.95 12.19
CA ILE A 413 -13.90 -4.96 13.24
C ILE A 413 -12.84 -4.97 14.35
N LEU A 414 -12.37 -6.15 14.77
CA LEU A 414 -11.30 -6.29 15.76
C LEU A 414 -9.96 -5.70 15.27
N GLU A 415 -9.69 -5.81 13.97
CA GLU A 415 -8.50 -5.19 13.36
C GLU A 415 -8.65 -3.67 13.32
N GLU A 416 -9.82 -3.14 12.95
CA GLU A 416 -10.12 -1.71 12.98
C GLU A 416 -9.95 -1.11 14.39
N TYR A 417 -10.54 -1.75 15.42
CA TYR A 417 -10.37 -1.35 16.82
C TYR A 417 -8.89 -1.28 17.21
N ARG A 418 -8.10 -2.27 16.80
CA ARG A 418 -6.66 -2.32 17.10
C ARG A 418 -5.88 -1.22 16.38
N LEU A 419 -6.22 -0.94 15.11
CA LEU A 419 -5.60 0.16 14.33
C LEU A 419 -5.94 1.52 14.93
N LEU A 420 -7.20 1.74 15.31
CA LEU A 420 -7.65 2.97 15.96
C LEU A 420 -7.01 3.18 17.32
N THR A 421 -6.95 2.14 18.15
CA THR A 421 -6.27 2.21 19.45
C THR A 421 -4.82 2.63 19.29
N ASN A 422 -4.09 2.01 18.34
CA ASN A 422 -2.71 2.40 18.05
C ASN A 422 -2.60 3.84 17.54
N GLN A 423 -3.52 4.26 16.65
CA GLN A 423 -3.56 5.63 16.15
C GLN A 423 -3.79 6.65 17.27
N MET A 424 -4.68 6.33 18.22
CA MET A 424 -4.92 7.17 19.40
C MET A 424 -3.70 7.21 20.33
N LEU A 425 -3.02 6.08 20.57
CA LEU A 425 -1.79 6.06 21.37
C LEU A 425 -0.69 6.93 20.74
N ILE A 426 -0.58 6.92 19.41
CA ILE A 426 0.34 7.81 18.67
C ILE A 426 -0.03 9.27 18.93
N ILE A 427 -1.30 9.63 18.76
CA ILE A 427 -1.80 11.00 18.97
C ILE A 427 -1.61 11.45 20.43
N VAL A 428 -2.01 10.62 21.40
CA VAL A 428 -1.89 10.92 22.84
C VAL A 428 -0.42 11.14 23.21
N ARG A 429 0.49 10.30 22.72
CA ARG A 429 1.92 10.48 22.96
C ARG A 429 2.44 11.78 22.35
N GLU A 430 1.99 12.16 21.15
CA GLU A 430 2.33 13.45 20.53
C GLU A 430 1.82 14.63 21.36
N ILE A 431 0.63 14.52 21.95
CA ILE A 431 0.06 15.56 22.82
C ILE A 431 0.86 15.67 24.12
N LEU A 432 1.06 14.56 24.83
CA LEU A 432 1.67 14.53 26.16
C LEU A 432 3.17 14.85 26.16
N PHE A 433 3.93 14.29 25.22
CA PHE A 433 5.40 14.35 25.29
C PHE A 433 6.03 15.34 24.31
N LYS A 434 5.26 15.94 23.38
CA LYS A 434 5.81 16.82 22.34
C LYS A 434 5.27 18.25 22.37
N GLY A 435 4.64 18.66 23.47
CA GLY A 435 4.21 20.05 23.64
C GLY A 435 3.18 20.52 22.61
N ARG A 436 2.39 19.59 22.02
CA ARG A 436 1.05 19.95 21.50
C ARG A 436 0.19 20.24 22.72
N SER A 437 0.44 21.40 23.31
CA SER A 437 -0.24 21.83 24.51
C SER A 437 -1.74 21.86 24.23
N ILE A 438 -2.52 21.22 25.09
CA ILE A 438 -3.91 21.61 25.32
C ILE A 438 -3.82 22.95 26.06
N ASN A 439 -3.34 24.00 25.39
CA ASN A 439 -3.19 25.33 25.96
C ASN A 439 -4.19 26.21 25.26
N SER A 440 -5.22 26.58 26.01
CA SER A 440 -6.24 27.55 25.62
C SER A 440 -5.66 28.92 25.22
N ASN A 441 -4.38 29.20 25.52
CA ASN A 441 -3.73 30.46 25.19
C ASN A 441 -2.92 30.46 23.88
N LYS A 442 -2.86 29.35 23.14
CA LYS A 442 -2.20 29.30 21.81
C LYS A 442 -3.01 29.97 20.69
N TYR A 443 -4.14 30.59 21.04
CA TYR A 443 -5.12 31.18 20.13
C TYR A 443 -5.06 32.72 20.07
N LEU A 444 -4.13 33.35 20.79
CA LEU A 444 -3.99 34.81 20.87
C LEU A 444 -2.66 35.36 20.34
N ASP A 445 -1.71 34.49 19.99
CA ASP A 445 -0.39 34.91 19.47
C ASP A 445 -0.18 34.32 18.07
N THR A 446 -0.40 35.15 17.05
CA THR A 446 -0.24 34.83 15.62
C THR A 446 1.23 34.81 15.18
N SER A 447 2.18 35.16 16.04
CA SER A 447 3.60 35.34 15.66
C SER A 447 4.41 34.05 15.57
N LYS A 448 3.92 32.92 16.09
CA LYS A 448 4.64 31.64 16.06
C LYS A 448 4.21 30.78 14.87
N PRO A 449 5.13 30.39 13.96
CA PRO A 449 4.79 29.50 12.86
C PRO A 449 4.31 28.15 13.40
N ILE A 450 3.04 27.82 13.14
CA ILE A 450 2.51 26.49 13.43
C ILE A 450 3.07 25.56 12.36
N LEU A 451 4.13 24.83 12.71
CA LEU A 451 4.62 23.73 11.91
C LEU A 451 3.55 22.62 11.88
N LEU A 452 3.04 22.28 10.69
CA LEU A 452 2.38 21.00 10.46
C LEU A 452 3.39 19.91 10.84
N GLU A 453 3.18 19.31 12.01
CA GLU A 453 4.00 18.22 12.56
C GLU A 453 5.52 18.57 12.63
N ASN A 454 6.01 19.01 13.79
CA ASN A 454 7.46 19.23 13.98
C ASN A 454 8.20 17.88 14.04
N HIS A 455 8.67 17.37 12.90
CA HIS A 455 9.33 16.06 12.76
C HIS A 455 10.76 15.94 13.31
N ASN A 456 11.43 17.06 13.61
CA ASN A 456 12.76 17.03 14.27
C ASN A 456 12.67 16.49 15.70
N ASN A 457 11.47 16.46 16.28
CA ASN A 457 11.18 15.94 17.61
C ASN A 457 10.53 14.53 17.58
N TRP A 458 10.88 13.66 16.61
CA TRP A 458 10.21 12.36 16.36
C TRP A 458 11.04 11.10 16.57
#